data_AF-A0A552WRL7-F1
#
_entry.id   AF-A0A552WRL7-F1
#
_cell.length_a   1.000
_cell.length_b   1.000
_cell.length_c   1.000
_cell.angle_alpha   90.00
_cell.angle_beta   90.00
_cell.angle_gamma   90.00
#
_symmetry.space_group_name_H-M   'P 1'
#
loop_
_entity.id
_entity.type
_entity.pdbx_description
1 polymer ?
#
loop_
_entity_poly.entity_id
_entity_poly.type
_entity_poly.pdbx_seq_one_letter_code
_entity_poly.pdbx_strand_id
1 'polypeptide(L)'
;MRVQAGALGALGVAAVVAAGLAVPAAAEPTARPDDRSTLRVATFNASLNRAAEGQLAADLATGADPQARAVAEIIRLTAPDVVLLNEFDHDPTGQALRDFREKYLQASSVAGGAGPVEYPYAYTGLDETRPGDAEAGDTGLGGTAAEDAAPPTVPFNTGVPSGHDLDNDGVVGTPGTPEGASDGLGFGAFPGQYGMVVLSRYPIDTDRVRTFQNFLWRDMPGALLPDDQATPAAADWYAPEELDVLPLSSKSHWDVPVQVGNTTVHVLAAHPTPPSFDGPEDRNGRRNHDEIRFWADYVSGGRTDDYIYDDEGRTGGLTPGARFVVTGDYNADPLDGDSVPGAIDQLLDHRRVRDPRPTSGGAIEAAATQRGLNVAHRGDPARDTADFDDTAPGNLRVDYVLPSKNLQVRGAGVFWPMADEPGSELTGQFPSPSSDHRLVWVDVRVPGLR
;
A
#
# COMPACT_ATOMS: atom_id res chain seq x y z
N MET A 1 -60.66 64.78 -14.29
CA MET A 1 -61.16 64.56 -12.91
C MET A 1 -59.96 64.04 -12.10
N ARG A 2 -59.30 64.92 -11.32
CA ARG A 2 -58.94 64.78 -9.88
C ARG A 2 -58.42 63.38 -9.46
N VAL A 3 -57.36 63.13 -8.68
CA VAL A 3 -56.47 63.90 -7.78
C VAL A 3 -55.40 62.90 -7.21
N GLN A 4 -54.16 63.37 -7.00
CA GLN A 4 -53.11 63.06 -5.99
C GLN A 4 -52.56 61.65 -5.64
N ALA A 5 -51.23 61.53 -5.78
CA ALA A 5 -50.13 61.45 -4.77
C ALA A 5 -50.01 60.33 -3.70
N GLY A 6 -48.76 59.87 -3.54
CA GLY A 6 -48.16 59.23 -2.34
C GLY A 6 -47.51 57.87 -2.66
N ALA A 7 -46.30 57.50 -2.24
CA ALA A 7 -45.25 58.11 -1.45
C ALA A 7 -43.94 57.33 -1.70
N LEU A 8 -42.79 58.00 -1.57
CA LEU A 8 -41.46 57.36 -1.55
C LEU A 8 -41.30 56.47 -0.31
N GLY A 9 -40.86 55.24 -0.50
CA GLY A 9 -40.37 54.35 0.56
C GLY A 9 -38.89 54.03 0.31
N ALA A 10 -38.02 54.49 1.21
CA ALA A 10 -36.59 54.23 1.19
C ALA A 10 -36.30 52.74 1.49
N LEU A 11 -35.54 52.07 0.61
CA LEU A 11 -34.93 50.78 0.91
C LEU A 11 -33.60 51.02 1.63
N GLY A 12 -33.53 50.57 2.88
CA GLY A 12 -32.34 50.57 3.71
C GLY A 12 -31.25 49.65 3.16
N VAL A 13 -30.02 50.15 3.16
CA VAL A 13 -28.81 49.37 2.91
C VAL A 13 -28.59 48.46 4.12
N ALA A 14 -28.81 47.15 3.95
CA ALA A 14 -28.39 46.16 4.93
C ALA A 14 -26.88 45.92 4.78
N ALA A 15 -26.11 46.37 5.77
CA ALA A 15 -24.70 46.02 5.90
C ALA A 15 -24.59 44.52 6.20
N VAL A 16 -24.07 43.76 5.24
CA VAL A 16 -23.65 42.37 5.46
C VAL A 16 -22.34 42.42 6.24
N VAL A 17 -22.41 42.10 7.53
CA VAL A 17 -21.23 41.83 8.35
C VAL A 17 -20.67 40.49 7.88
N ALA A 18 -19.57 40.52 7.13
CA ALA A 18 -18.79 39.34 6.83
C ALA A 18 -18.14 38.85 8.12
N ALA A 19 -18.78 37.88 8.78
CA ALA A 19 -18.12 37.09 9.80
C ALA A 19 -17.09 36.21 9.08
N GLY A 20 -15.82 36.61 9.14
CA GLY A 20 -14.72 35.78 8.68
C GLY A 20 -14.72 34.49 9.48
N LEU A 21 -15.11 33.38 8.84
CA LEU A 21 -14.77 32.06 9.31
C LEU A 21 -13.26 31.95 9.17
N ALA A 22 -12.55 32.07 10.29
CA ALA A 22 -11.15 31.69 10.34
C ALA A 22 -11.08 30.20 10.00
N VAL A 23 -10.61 29.89 8.79
CA VAL A 23 -10.07 28.56 8.50
C VAL A 23 -8.95 28.36 9.52
N PRO A 24 -9.00 27.32 10.37
CA PRO A 24 -7.87 27.04 11.25
C PRO A 24 -6.65 26.88 10.36
N ALA A 25 -5.54 27.54 10.70
CA ALA A 25 -4.27 27.33 10.01
C ALA A 25 -4.02 25.82 9.95
N ALA A 26 -3.82 25.30 8.73
CA ALA A 26 -3.44 23.92 8.53
C ALA A 26 -2.23 23.64 9.41
N ALA A 27 -2.37 22.67 10.33
CA ALA A 27 -1.21 22.16 11.06
C ALA A 27 -0.22 21.64 10.02
N GLU A 28 1.09 21.89 10.23
CA GLU A 28 2.14 21.37 9.35
C GLU A 28 1.86 19.88 9.02
N PRO A 29 1.84 19.47 7.74
CA PRO A 29 1.28 18.19 7.29
C PRO A 29 1.87 16.94 7.97
N THR A 30 3.00 17.08 8.67
CA THR A 30 3.74 15.99 9.31
C THR A 30 4.05 16.22 10.79
N ALA A 31 3.60 17.33 11.41
CA ALA A 31 3.96 17.64 12.80
C ALA A 31 3.51 16.53 13.76
N ARG A 32 4.49 15.93 14.46
CA ARG A 32 4.25 14.83 15.39
C ARG A 32 3.71 15.37 16.72
N PRO A 33 2.71 14.73 17.35
CA PRO A 33 2.34 15.05 18.72
C PRO A 33 3.57 14.92 19.64
N ASP A 34 3.78 15.89 20.54
CA ASP A 34 4.87 15.89 21.55
C ASP A 34 4.62 14.87 22.69
N ASP A 35 4.22 13.65 22.32
CA ASP A 35 3.90 12.55 23.23
C ASP A 35 4.78 11.36 22.90
N ARG A 36 5.73 11.07 23.80
CA ARG A 36 6.62 9.90 23.75
C ARG A 36 5.89 8.56 23.73
N SER A 37 4.58 8.52 23.92
CA SER A 37 3.75 7.31 23.82
C SER A 37 3.09 7.08 22.45
N THR A 38 3.51 7.81 21.42
CA THR A 38 2.94 7.75 20.06
C THR A 38 3.84 6.98 19.09
N LEU A 39 3.26 5.98 18.42
CA LEU A 39 3.83 5.26 17.28
C LEU A 39 3.23 5.82 15.99
N ARG A 40 4.06 6.26 15.04
CA ARG A 40 3.66 6.61 13.68
C ARG A 40 3.84 5.42 12.75
N VAL A 41 2.75 4.91 12.20
CA VAL A 41 2.75 3.86 11.18
C VAL A 41 2.36 4.47 9.84
N ALA A 42 3.04 4.10 8.77
CA ALA A 42 2.79 4.60 7.43
C ALA A 42 2.78 3.48 6.38
N THR A 43 2.15 3.77 5.24
CA THR A 43 2.29 3.00 4.00
C THR A 43 2.65 3.96 2.88
N PHE A 44 3.46 3.51 1.92
CA PHE A 44 3.80 4.27 0.73
C PHE A 44 4.08 3.32 -0.43
N ASN A 45 3.19 3.29 -1.43
CA ASN A 45 3.59 2.76 -2.73
C ASN A 45 4.63 3.73 -3.32
N ALA A 46 5.88 3.26 -3.37
CA ALA A 46 7.01 4.09 -3.72
C ALA A 46 7.29 4.09 -5.24
N SER A 47 6.59 3.23 -5.98
CA SER A 47 6.82 2.98 -7.41
C SER A 47 8.30 2.76 -7.76
N LEU A 48 9.07 2.18 -6.82
CA LEU A 48 10.46 1.78 -6.98
C LEU A 48 10.55 0.40 -7.63
N ASN A 49 9.69 0.15 -8.61
CA ASN A 49 9.77 -1.00 -9.49
C ASN A 49 10.48 -0.60 -10.79
N ARG A 50 11.03 -1.58 -11.51
CA ARG A 50 11.71 -1.38 -12.79
C ARG A 50 11.25 -2.42 -13.80
N ALA A 51 11.52 -2.13 -15.08
CA ALA A 51 11.15 -3.03 -16.18
C ALA A 51 12.03 -4.29 -16.27
N ALA A 52 13.21 -4.28 -15.63
CA ALA A 52 14.16 -5.37 -15.67
C ALA A 52 14.65 -5.75 -14.26
N GLU A 53 14.79 -7.05 -14.03
CA GLU A 53 15.30 -7.62 -12.79
C GLU A 53 16.68 -7.03 -12.43
N GLY A 54 16.86 -6.66 -11.16
CA GLY A 54 18.11 -6.08 -10.65
C GLY A 54 18.37 -4.62 -11.05
N GLN A 55 17.56 -4.02 -11.91
CA GLN A 55 17.74 -2.61 -12.30
C GLN A 55 17.55 -1.67 -11.10
N LEU A 56 16.60 -1.94 -10.20
CA LEU A 56 16.41 -1.12 -9.01
C LEU A 56 17.69 -1.05 -8.17
N ALA A 57 18.34 -2.20 -7.94
CA ALA A 57 19.60 -2.26 -7.21
C ALA A 57 20.69 -1.43 -7.89
N ALA A 58 20.80 -1.50 -9.22
CA ALA A 58 21.77 -0.72 -9.99
C ALA A 58 21.52 0.79 -9.88
N ASP A 59 20.26 1.23 -9.97
CA ASP A 59 19.87 2.64 -9.85
C ASP A 59 20.13 3.17 -8.44
N LEU A 60 19.74 2.41 -7.41
CA LEU A 60 19.97 2.77 -6.01
C LEU A 60 21.46 2.84 -5.67
N ALA A 61 22.27 1.93 -6.21
CA ALA A 61 23.72 1.92 -5.99
C ALA A 61 24.41 3.24 -6.39
N THR A 62 23.83 4.02 -7.30
CA THR A 62 24.37 5.33 -7.70
C THR A 62 24.31 6.38 -6.60
N GLY A 63 23.39 6.26 -5.64
CA GLY A 63 23.05 7.33 -4.67
C GLY A 63 22.49 8.59 -5.32
N ALA A 64 22.08 8.50 -6.59
CA ALA A 64 21.71 9.64 -7.42
C ALA A 64 20.36 9.50 -8.14
N ASP A 65 19.64 8.40 -7.94
CA ASP A 65 18.32 8.20 -8.52
C ASP A 65 17.33 9.29 -8.02
N PRO A 66 16.72 10.08 -8.92
CA PRO A 66 15.89 11.22 -8.52
C PRO A 66 14.58 10.79 -7.85
N GLN A 67 13.98 9.68 -8.28
CA GLN A 67 12.74 9.15 -7.71
C GLN A 67 12.99 8.66 -6.28
N ALA A 68 14.03 7.83 -6.08
CA ALA A 68 14.42 7.33 -4.77
C ALA A 68 14.81 8.45 -3.81
N ARG A 69 15.41 9.55 -4.31
CA ARG A 69 15.65 10.76 -3.50
C ARG A 69 14.36 11.43 -3.04
N ALA A 70 13.39 11.58 -3.94
CA ALA A 70 12.09 12.17 -3.59
C ALA A 70 11.34 11.30 -2.58
N VAL A 71 11.26 9.99 -2.82
CA VAL A 71 10.67 9.01 -1.89
C VAL A 71 11.34 9.08 -0.52
N ALA A 72 12.67 9.07 -0.47
CA ALA A 72 13.40 9.14 0.79
C ALA A 72 13.21 10.47 1.54
N GLU A 73 13.10 11.59 0.82
CA GLU A 73 12.81 12.90 1.44
C GLU A 73 11.41 12.93 2.04
N ILE A 74 10.39 12.39 1.35
CA ILE A 74 9.02 12.25 1.88
C ILE A 74 9.03 11.42 3.18
N ILE A 75 9.76 10.29 3.20
CA ILE A 75 9.89 9.45 4.39
C ILE A 75 10.63 10.20 5.51
N ARG A 76 11.67 10.98 5.20
CA ARG A 76 12.40 11.79 6.19
C ARG A 76 11.54 12.91 6.78
N LEU A 77 10.75 13.60 5.96
CA LEU A 77 9.82 14.66 6.38
C LEU A 77 8.66 14.12 7.23
N THR A 78 8.14 12.93 6.87
CA THR A 78 7.05 12.30 7.63
C THR A 78 7.55 11.59 8.88
N ALA A 79 8.79 11.11 8.85
CA ALA A 79 9.50 10.42 9.92
C ALA A 79 8.66 9.30 10.60
N PRO A 80 8.09 8.34 9.84
CA PRO A 80 7.39 7.23 10.46
C PRO A 80 8.32 6.37 11.33
N ASP A 81 7.74 5.68 12.30
CA ASP A 81 8.49 4.69 13.09
C ASP A 81 8.46 3.32 12.44
N VAL A 82 7.36 3.02 11.75
CA VAL A 82 7.20 1.82 10.92
C VAL A 82 6.57 2.24 9.60
N VAL A 83 7.15 1.81 8.48
CA VAL A 83 6.62 2.10 7.15
C VAL A 83 6.65 0.85 6.28
N LEU A 84 5.52 0.55 5.64
CA LEU A 84 5.46 -0.39 4.52
C LEU A 84 5.75 0.37 3.22
N LEU A 85 6.72 -0.11 2.45
CA LEU A 85 6.98 0.32 1.09
C LEU A 85 6.41 -0.71 0.14
N ASN A 86 5.39 -0.34 -0.63
CA ASN A 86 4.92 -1.12 -1.77
C ASN A 86 5.72 -0.74 -3.02
N GLU A 87 5.77 -1.67 -3.97
CA GLU A 87 6.54 -1.55 -5.21
C GLU A 87 8.02 -1.25 -5.00
N PHE A 88 8.64 -2.04 -4.14
CA PHE A 88 10.08 -2.12 -4.02
C PHE A 88 10.51 -3.47 -4.58
N ASP A 89 11.08 -3.49 -5.79
CA ASP A 89 11.46 -4.75 -6.44
C ASP A 89 12.32 -5.62 -5.52
N HIS A 90 12.01 -6.92 -5.53
CA HIS A 90 12.80 -7.88 -4.79
C HIS A 90 14.22 -7.94 -5.34
N ASP A 91 15.18 -7.87 -4.43
CA ASP A 91 16.59 -8.14 -4.71
C ASP A 91 17.07 -9.23 -3.74
N PRO A 92 17.35 -10.45 -4.24
CA PRO A 92 17.74 -11.57 -3.38
C PRO A 92 19.08 -11.33 -2.66
N THR A 93 19.90 -10.37 -3.13
CA THR A 93 21.16 -10.01 -2.47
C THR A 93 20.98 -9.02 -1.32
N GLY A 94 19.80 -8.40 -1.21
CA GLY A 94 19.47 -7.32 -0.28
C GLY A 94 20.24 -6.02 -0.54
N GLN A 95 20.93 -5.88 -1.67
CA GLN A 95 21.74 -4.72 -2.01
C GLN A 95 20.89 -3.48 -2.24
N ALA A 96 19.76 -3.61 -2.95
CA ALA A 96 18.80 -2.52 -3.16
C ALA A 96 18.36 -1.90 -1.83
N LEU A 97 17.96 -2.73 -0.86
CA LEU A 97 17.53 -2.25 0.46
C LEU A 97 18.66 -1.58 1.26
N ARG A 98 19.87 -2.16 1.22
CA ARG A 98 21.05 -1.55 1.86
C ARG A 98 21.34 -0.18 1.27
N ASP A 99 21.40 -0.08 -0.06
CA ASP A 99 21.67 1.18 -0.75
C ASP A 99 20.57 2.21 -0.50
N PHE A 100 19.29 1.82 -0.50
CA PHE A 100 18.20 2.73 -0.16
C PHE A 100 18.36 3.32 1.26
N ARG A 101 18.66 2.46 2.25
CA ARG A 101 18.87 2.90 3.64
C ARG A 101 20.09 3.83 3.76
N GLU A 102 21.24 3.41 3.26
CA GLU A 102 22.52 4.13 3.47
C GLU A 102 22.62 5.40 2.64
N LYS A 103 22.25 5.34 1.35
CA LYS A 103 22.49 6.42 0.38
C LYS A 103 21.33 7.40 0.24
N TYR A 104 20.13 7.05 0.73
CA TYR A 104 18.94 7.90 0.58
C TYR A 104 18.26 8.24 1.91
N LEU A 105 18.02 7.27 2.80
CA LEU A 105 17.37 7.54 4.09
C LEU A 105 18.34 8.14 5.13
N GLN A 106 19.58 7.66 5.16
CA GLN A 106 20.62 8.08 6.11
C GLN A 106 21.55 9.17 5.57
N ALA A 107 21.44 9.49 4.28
CA ALA A 107 22.24 10.54 3.69
C ALA A 107 21.92 11.90 4.31
N SER A 108 22.95 12.71 4.54
CA SER A 108 22.78 14.11 4.91
C SER A 108 21.94 14.83 3.85
N SER A 109 20.87 15.51 4.27
CA SER A 109 20.04 16.29 3.36
C SER A 109 20.81 17.43 2.69
N VAL A 110 20.32 17.85 1.52
CA VAL A 110 20.65 19.16 0.96
C VAL A 110 20.19 20.26 1.95
N ALA A 111 20.86 21.41 1.93
CA ALA A 111 20.59 22.48 2.89
C ALA A 111 19.11 22.89 2.89
N GLY A 112 18.41 22.65 4.00
CA GLY A 112 16.98 22.92 4.17
C GLY A 112 16.06 21.69 4.16
N GLY A 113 16.56 20.49 3.83
CA GLY A 113 15.78 19.24 3.85
C GLY A 113 15.76 18.53 5.22
N ALA A 114 14.88 17.55 5.37
CA ALA A 114 14.74 16.77 6.60
C ALA A 114 16.00 15.97 6.93
N GLY A 115 16.30 15.84 8.23
CA GLY A 115 17.45 15.08 8.70
C GLY A 115 17.38 13.58 8.35
N PRO A 116 18.49 12.84 8.51
CA PRO A 116 18.53 11.41 8.23
C PRO A 116 17.56 10.64 9.14
N VAL A 117 17.01 9.55 8.59
CA VAL A 117 16.18 8.60 9.32
C VAL A 117 16.79 7.21 9.28
N GLU A 118 16.81 6.54 10.41
CA GLU A 118 17.34 5.19 10.55
C GLU A 118 16.24 4.20 10.88
N TYR A 119 16.16 3.12 10.10
CA TYR A 119 15.33 1.95 10.37
C TYR A 119 16.25 0.76 10.58
N PRO A 120 16.71 0.47 11.81
CA PRO A 120 17.59 -0.66 12.09
C PRO A 120 17.02 -2.01 11.63
N TYR A 121 15.69 -2.17 11.68
CA TYR A 121 15.00 -3.41 11.35
C TYR A 121 14.27 -3.30 10.01
N ALA A 122 14.28 -4.39 9.25
CA ALA A 122 13.54 -4.49 8.00
C ALA A 122 13.07 -5.93 7.76
N TYR A 123 11.93 -6.08 7.10
CA TYR A 123 11.41 -7.37 6.67
C TYR A 123 11.09 -7.34 5.17
N THR A 124 11.65 -8.28 4.43
CA THR A 124 11.55 -8.39 2.96
C THR A 124 10.88 -9.69 2.50
N GLY A 125 10.33 -10.47 3.44
CA GLY A 125 9.76 -11.79 3.17
C GLY A 125 10.73 -12.97 3.27
N LEU A 126 12.04 -12.72 3.39
CA LEU A 126 13.08 -13.72 3.67
C LEU A 126 13.75 -13.39 5.02
N ASP A 127 14.35 -14.39 5.67
CA ASP A 127 15.04 -14.25 6.96
C ASP A 127 15.96 -13.01 6.99
N GLU A 128 15.95 -12.28 8.11
CA GLU A 128 16.58 -10.96 8.26
C GLU A 128 18.04 -10.91 7.80
N THR A 129 18.39 -9.85 7.06
CA THR A 129 19.76 -9.31 7.09
C THR A 129 19.92 -8.47 8.35
N ARG A 130 20.56 -8.99 9.41
CA ARG A 130 20.85 -8.19 10.61
C ARG A 130 22.05 -7.26 10.36
N PRO A 131 22.16 -6.15 11.10
CA PRO A 131 23.41 -5.41 11.17
C PRO A 131 24.55 -6.32 11.69
N GLY A 132 25.46 -6.71 10.80
CA GLY A 132 26.61 -7.59 11.11
C GLY A 132 26.71 -8.86 10.26
N ASP A 133 25.65 -9.26 9.56
CA ASP A 133 25.66 -10.50 8.75
C ASP A 133 26.43 -10.34 7.42
N ALA A 134 26.82 -9.11 7.06
CA ALA A 134 27.54 -8.80 5.83
C ALA A 134 29.07 -9.04 5.89
N GLU A 135 29.65 -9.43 7.03
CA GLU A 135 31.10 -9.67 7.15
C GLU A 135 31.53 -11.15 7.11
N ALA A 136 30.60 -12.09 6.98
CA ALA A 136 30.94 -13.52 6.92
C ALA A 136 30.71 -14.09 5.51
N GLY A 137 31.65 -13.87 4.58
CA GLY A 137 31.53 -14.46 3.25
C GLY A 137 32.66 -14.23 2.25
N ASP A 138 33.93 -14.34 2.66
CA ASP A 138 35.03 -14.62 1.70
C ASP A 138 35.57 -16.04 1.91
N THR A 139 35.44 -16.88 0.87
CA THR A 139 36.50 -17.69 0.23
C THR A 139 35.92 -18.95 -0.38
N GLY A 140 35.98 -19.07 -1.71
CA GLY A 140 35.81 -20.39 -2.36
C GLY A 140 35.27 -20.37 -3.79
N LEU A 141 36.03 -19.83 -4.74
CA LEU A 141 35.86 -20.20 -6.15
C LEU A 141 36.22 -21.69 -6.31
N GLY A 142 35.24 -22.52 -6.68
CA GLY A 142 35.48 -23.88 -7.18
C GLY A 142 34.36 -24.86 -6.88
N GLY A 143 33.37 -24.98 -7.77
CA GLY A 143 32.34 -26.02 -7.68
C GLY A 143 31.39 -25.99 -8.86
N THR A 144 31.32 -27.12 -9.57
CA THR A 144 30.54 -27.41 -10.78
C THR A 144 29.07 -27.01 -10.72
N ALA A 145 28.53 -26.58 -11.87
CA ALA A 145 27.11 -26.28 -12.10
C ALA A 145 26.17 -27.33 -11.50
N ALA A 146 25.32 -26.88 -10.58
CA ALA A 146 24.16 -27.64 -10.12
C ALA A 146 22.96 -27.25 -11.00
N GLU A 147 22.59 -28.12 -11.93
CA GLU A 147 21.39 -27.99 -12.77
C GLU A 147 20.08 -28.38 -12.05
N ASP A 148 20.08 -28.50 -10.71
CA ASP A 148 18.92 -29.00 -9.93
C ASP A 148 18.64 -28.19 -8.64
N ALA A 149 19.16 -26.97 -8.53
CA ALA A 149 18.67 -26.07 -7.48
C ALA A 149 17.28 -25.56 -7.91
N ALA A 150 16.25 -25.88 -7.12
CA ALA A 150 14.98 -25.14 -7.21
C ALA A 150 15.31 -23.64 -7.23
N PRO A 151 14.68 -22.84 -8.11
CA PRO A 151 14.94 -21.41 -8.14
C PRO A 151 14.75 -20.85 -6.72
N PRO A 152 15.58 -19.88 -6.30
CA PRO A 152 15.42 -19.27 -4.98
C PRO A 152 13.97 -18.83 -4.80
N THR A 153 13.35 -19.21 -3.68
CA THR A 153 12.00 -18.83 -3.34
C THR A 153 11.93 -17.32 -3.20
N VAL A 154 11.29 -16.64 -4.14
CA VAL A 154 10.89 -15.24 -3.99
C VAL A 154 9.70 -15.18 -3.02
N PRO A 155 9.63 -14.21 -2.09
CA PRO A 155 8.54 -14.13 -1.11
C PRO A 155 7.27 -13.43 -1.63
N PHE A 156 7.16 -13.33 -2.96
CA PHE A 156 6.06 -12.69 -3.67
C PHE A 156 5.61 -13.57 -4.85
N ASN A 157 4.33 -13.49 -5.22
CA ASN A 157 3.76 -14.26 -6.34
C ASN A 157 3.84 -13.52 -7.69
N THR A 158 4.03 -12.21 -7.66
CA THR A 158 4.29 -11.35 -8.83
C THR A 158 5.43 -11.86 -9.70
N GLY A 159 5.15 -12.04 -11.00
CA GLY A 159 6.08 -12.51 -12.01
C GLY A 159 6.57 -13.95 -11.84
N VAL A 160 6.02 -14.71 -10.88
CA VAL A 160 6.27 -16.14 -10.75
C VAL A 160 5.41 -16.87 -11.78
N PRO A 161 5.99 -17.67 -12.70
CA PRO A 161 5.21 -18.35 -13.72
C PRO A 161 4.26 -19.38 -13.12
N SER A 162 2.99 -19.37 -13.53
CA SER A 162 2.03 -20.41 -13.11
C SER A 162 2.25 -21.73 -13.86
N GLY A 163 2.70 -21.66 -15.11
CA GLY A 163 2.74 -22.81 -16.03
C GLY A 163 1.39 -23.10 -16.73
N HIS A 164 0.42 -22.20 -16.58
CA HIS A 164 -0.93 -22.28 -17.12
C HIS A 164 -1.32 -21.01 -17.89
N ASP A 165 -2.37 -21.10 -18.69
CA ASP A 165 -2.98 -20.00 -19.46
C ASP A 165 -4.11 -19.41 -18.59
N LEU A 166 -3.78 -18.47 -17.72
CA LEU A 166 -4.69 -17.95 -16.69
C LEU A 166 -5.61 -16.83 -17.22
N ASP A 167 -5.30 -16.26 -18.38
CA ASP A 167 -6.15 -15.27 -19.06
C ASP A 167 -6.94 -15.84 -20.24
N ASN A 168 -6.81 -17.15 -20.52
CA ASN A 168 -7.54 -17.89 -21.54
C ASN A 168 -7.37 -17.32 -22.96
N ASP A 169 -6.20 -16.74 -23.27
CA ASP A 169 -5.89 -16.22 -24.61
C ASP A 169 -5.48 -17.33 -25.61
N GLY A 170 -5.26 -18.55 -25.10
CA GLY A 170 -4.87 -19.74 -25.85
C GLY A 170 -3.36 -19.99 -25.89
N VAL A 171 -2.56 -19.21 -25.15
CA VAL A 171 -1.10 -19.29 -25.09
C VAL A 171 -0.64 -19.29 -23.64
N VAL A 172 0.05 -20.36 -23.22
CA VAL A 172 0.80 -20.32 -21.96
C VAL A 172 2.01 -19.42 -22.12
N GLY A 173 2.00 -18.29 -21.44
CA GLY A 173 3.03 -17.26 -21.45
C GLY A 173 4.39 -17.75 -20.96
N THR A 174 5.45 -17.09 -21.43
CA THR A 174 6.83 -17.38 -21.01
C THR A 174 7.40 -16.22 -20.17
N PRO A 175 8.26 -16.49 -19.17
CA PRO A 175 8.82 -15.45 -18.32
C PRO A 175 9.48 -14.31 -19.11
N GLY A 176 9.20 -13.06 -18.73
CA GLY A 176 9.73 -11.87 -19.40
C GLY A 176 8.99 -11.43 -20.67
N THR A 177 7.88 -12.08 -21.04
CA THR A 177 6.98 -11.62 -22.11
C THR A 177 5.68 -11.03 -21.53
N PRO A 178 4.92 -10.22 -22.30
CA PRO A 178 3.61 -9.74 -21.86
C PRO A 178 2.66 -10.87 -21.46
N GLU A 179 2.61 -11.95 -22.24
CA GLU A 179 1.80 -13.14 -21.96
C GLU A 179 2.24 -13.81 -20.66
N GLY A 180 3.56 -13.95 -20.44
CA GLY A 180 4.07 -14.49 -19.18
C GLY A 180 3.76 -13.63 -17.96
N ALA A 181 3.61 -12.31 -18.13
CA ALA A 181 3.17 -11.44 -17.05
C ALA A 181 1.68 -11.64 -16.74
N SER A 182 0.83 -11.80 -17.76
CA SER A 182 -0.61 -12.09 -17.58
C SER A 182 -0.86 -13.47 -16.93
N ASP A 183 -0.03 -14.46 -17.26
CA ASP A 183 -0.13 -15.84 -16.77
C ASP A 183 0.63 -16.11 -15.48
N GLY A 184 1.28 -15.10 -14.90
CA GLY A 184 1.95 -15.24 -13.61
C GLY A 184 0.98 -15.53 -12.47
N LEU A 185 1.47 -16.18 -11.40
CA LEU A 185 0.71 -16.33 -10.14
C LEU A 185 0.26 -14.96 -9.59
N GLY A 186 1.02 -13.91 -9.87
CA GLY A 186 0.58 -12.53 -9.92
C GLY A 186 1.27 -11.79 -11.06
N PHE A 187 0.66 -10.70 -11.53
CA PHE A 187 1.20 -9.95 -12.67
C PHE A 187 2.59 -9.37 -12.40
N GLY A 188 3.55 -9.67 -13.28
CA GLY A 188 4.91 -9.13 -13.24
C GLY A 188 5.80 -9.69 -14.36
N ALA A 189 6.76 -8.91 -14.82
CA ALA A 189 7.70 -9.29 -15.87
C ALA A 189 8.80 -10.26 -15.38
N PHE A 190 9.11 -10.22 -14.08
CA PHE A 190 10.06 -11.12 -13.44
C PHE A 190 9.65 -11.40 -11.98
N PRO A 191 10.09 -12.53 -11.40
CA PRO A 191 9.77 -12.89 -10.03
C PRO A 191 10.17 -11.79 -9.03
N GLY A 192 9.20 -11.27 -8.28
CA GLY A 192 9.42 -10.25 -7.25
C GLY A 192 9.40 -8.80 -7.74
N GLN A 193 9.07 -8.53 -9.02
CA GLN A 193 8.73 -7.18 -9.47
C GLN A 193 7.54 -6.63 -8.67
N TYR A 194 7.51 -5.36 -8.28
CA TYR A 194 6.45 -4.80 -7.42
C TYR A 194 6.41 -5.40 -6.00
N GLY A 195 7.54 -5.90 -5.52
CA GLY A 195 7.69 -6.42 -4.15
C GLY A 195 7.40 -5.38 -3.07
N MET A 196 7.59 -5.75 -1.80
CA MET A 196 7.35 -4.86 -0.67
C MET A 196 8.36 -5.04 0.46
N VAL A 197 8.54 -4.00 1.27
CA VAL A 197 9.46 -3.99 2.41
C VAL A 197 8.81 -3.30 3.61
N VAL A 198 8.89 -3.92 4.78
CA VAL A 198 8.58 -3.23 6.04
C VAL A 198 9.88 -2.70 6.63
N LEU A 199 9.95 -1.40 6.90
CA LEU A 199 11.04 -0.74 7.62
C LEU A 199 10.56 -0.35 9.01
N SER A 200 11.37 -0.61 10.04
CA SER A 200 10.99 -0.33 11.43
C SER A 200 12.15 0.21 12.27
N ARG A 201 11.82 1.21 13.10
CA ARG A 201 12.70 1.72 14.18
C ARG A 201 12.72 0.79 15.39
N TYR A 202 11.72 -0.08 15.49
CA TYR A 202 11.52 -1.02 16.58
C TYR A 202 11.79 -2.46 16.13
N PRO A 203 12.25 -3.35 17.04
CA PRO A 203 12.53 -4.74 16.68
C PRO A 203 11.34 -5.45 16.04
N ILE A 204 11.61 -6.26 15.02
CA ILE A 204 10.64 -7.19 14.43
C ILE A 204 10.85 -8.55 15.11
N ASP A 205 9.75 -9.19 15.52
CA ASP A 205 9.74 -10.53 16.11
C ASP A 205 9.64 -11.57 14.98
N THR A 206 10.77 -11.84 14.32
CA THR A 206 10.88 -12.67 13.11
C THR A 206 10.32 -14.07 13.30
N ASP A 207 10.57 -14.68 14.46
CA ASP A 207 10.12 -16.03 14.81
C ASP A 207 8.58 -16.15 14.83
N ARG A 208 7.88 -15.01 14.88
CA ARG A 208 6.42 -14.93 14.96
C ARG A 208 5.80 -14.27 13.74
N VAL A 209 6.59 -13.94 12.73
CA VAL A 209 6.06 -13.47 11.44
C VAL A 209 5.25 -14.59 10.81
N ARG A 210 4.11 -14.24 10.22
CA ARG A 210 3.30 -15.15 9.40
C ARG A 210 3.21 -14.60 7.99
N THR A 211 3.45 -15.47 7.01
CA THR A 211 3.31 -15.16 5.59
C THR A 211 2.21 -16.04 5.01
N PHE A 212 1.47 -15.49 4.06
CA PHE A 212 0.37 -16.20 3.40
C PHE A 212 0.55 -16.20 1.88
N GLN A 213 1.81 -16.32 1.44
CA GLN A 213 2.16 -16.31 0.02
C GLN A 213 1.46 -17.47 -0.72
N ASN A 214 1.46 -18.66 -0.12
CA ASN A 214 0.99 -19.89 -0.75
C ASN A 214 -0.45 -20.26 -0.39
N PHE A 215 -1.17 -19.38 0.33
CA PHE A 215 -2.58 -19.60 0.64
C PHE A 215 -3.39 -19.58 -0.67
N LEU A 216 -3.97 -20.72 -1.07
CA LEU A 216 -4.67 -20.86 -2.35
C LEU A 216 -6.01 -20.12 -2.39
N TRP A 217 -6.34 -19.48 -3.52
CA TRP A 217 -7.60 -18.75 -3.65
C TRP A 217 -8.82 -19.66 -3.45
N ARG A 218 -8.76 -20.88 -4.01
CA ARG A 218 -9.83 -21.88 -3.87
C ARG A 218 -10.12 -22.32 -2.43
N ASP A 219 -9.16 -22.14 -1.53
CA ASP A 219 -9.30 -22.57 -0.12
C ASP A 219 -10.08 -21.57 0.71
N MET A 220 -10.30 -20.34 0.21
CA MET A 220 -11.20 -19.39 0.84
C MET A 220 -12.67 -19.83 0.69
N PRO A 221 -13.42 -20.03 1.79
CA PRO A 221 -14.83 -20.42 1.71
C PRO A 221 -15.67 -19.35 1.01
N GLY A 222 -16.35 -19.76 -0.07
CA GLY A 222 -17.12 -18.83 -0.90
C GLY A 222 -16.24 -17.78 -1.56
N ALA A 223 -15.02 -18.16 -1.97
CA ALA A 223 -14.17 -17.35 -2.84
C ALA A 223 -14.98 -16.86 -4.05
N LEU A 224 -14.77 -15.61 -4.41
CA LEU A 224 -15.45 -14.93 -5.51
C LEU A 224 -14.80 -15.29 -6.86
N LEU A 225 -14.54 -16.58 -7.10
CA LEU A 225 -13.90 -17.05 -8.34
C LEU A 225 -14.68 -16.55 -9.59
N PRO A 226 -13.97 -16.18 -10.67
CA PRO A 226 -14.58 -15.62 -11.87
C PRO A 226 -15.34 -16.66 -12.69
N ASP A 227 -16.35 -16.18 -13.42
CA ASP A 227 -17.17 -16.99 -14.32
C ASP A 227 -16.66 -16.82 -15.76
N ASP A 228 -16.58 -17.92 -16.52
CA ASP A 228 -16.41 -17.83 -17.97
C ASP A 228 -17.74 -17.39 -18.61
N GLN A 229 -17.74 -16.19 -19.19
CA GLN A 229 -18.91 -15.60 -19.85
C GLN A 229 -19.40 -16.41 -21.06
N ALA A 230 -18.58 -17.33 -21.59
CA ALA A 230 -18.96 -18.24 -22.66
C ALA A 230 -19.79 -19.44 -22.19
N THR A 231 -19.86 -19.70 -20.87
CA THR A 231 -20.61 -20.82 -20.30
C THR A 231 -21.66 -20.37 -19.28
N PRO A 232 -22.68 -21.21 -18.98
CA PRO A 232 -23.67 -20.94 -17.95
C PRO A 232 -23.22 -21.41 -16.55
N ALA A 233 -22.06 -22.04 -16.42
CA ALA A 233 -21.54 -22.47 -15.13
C ALA A 233 -21.01 -21.24 -14.35
N ALA A 234 -20.81 -21.43 -13.05
CA ALA A 234 -20.28 -20.40 -12.18
C ALA A 234 -18.93 -20.85 -11.63
N ALA A 235 -18.05 -19.90 -11.33
CA ALA A 235 -16.70 -20.12 -10.83
C ALA A 235 -15.89 -21.09 -11.72
N ASP A 236 -16.05 -20.97 -13.04
CA ASP A 236 -15.52 -21.90 -14.04
C ASP A 236 -14.50 -21.27 -14.99
N TRP A 237 -14.07 -20.03 -14.75
CA TRP A 237 -13.01 -19.39 -15.53
C TRP A 237 -11.69 -20.19 -15.48
N TYR A 238 -11.32 -20.68 -14.30
CA TYR A 238 -10.11 -21.45 -14.09
C TYR A 238 -10.40 -22.95 -14.09
N ALA A 239 -9.53 -23.72 -14.74
CA ALA A 239 -9.53 -25.17 -14.63
C ALA A 239 -9.15 -25.63 -13.21
N PRO A 240 -9.59 -26.81 -12.75
CA PRO A 240 -9.24 -27.32 -11.43
C PRO A 240 -7.73 -27.32 -11.15
N GLU A 241 -6.92 -27.75 -12.11
CA GLU A 241 -5.46 -27.79 -12.05
C GLU A 241 -4.80 -26.40 -11.94
N GLU A 242 -5.45 -25.35 -12.41
CA GLU A 242 -4.95 -23.96 -12.26
C GLU A 242 -5.19 -23.47 -10.83
N LEU A 243 -6.36 -23.79 -10.28
CA LEU A 243 -6.70 -23.50 -8.89
C LEU A 243 -5.86 -24.29 -7.88
N ASP A 244 -5.22 -25.39 -8.29
CA ASP A 244 -4.25 -26.13 -7.48
C ASP A 244 -2.97 -25.34 -7.22
N VAL A 245 -2.65 -24.35 -8.06
CA VAL A 245 -1.42 -23.56 -7.96
C VAL A 245 -1.65 -22.06 -7.75
N LEU A 246 -2.87 -21.54 -7.97
CA LEU A 246 -3.17 -20.12 -7.90
C LEU A 246 -3.34 -19.62 -6.44
N PRO A 247 -2.39 -18.85 -5.89
CA PRO A 247 -2.52 -18.26 -4.57
C PRO A 247 -3.58 -17.16 -4.57
N LEU A 248 -4.22 -16.89 -3.43
CA LEU A 248 -5.10 -15.74 -3.26
C LEU A 248 -4.30 -14.44 -3.45
N SER A 249 -3.18 -14.33 -2.75
CA SER A 249 -2.34 -13.15 -2.80
C SER A 249 -1.62 -13.04 -4.15
N SER A 250 -1.80 -11.92 -4.84
CA SER A 250 -1.08 -11.59 -6.08
C SER A 250 0.37 -11.15 -5.82
N LYS A 251 0.65 -10.53 -4.67
CA LYS A 251 2.00 -10.20 -4.20
C LYS A 251 2.32 -11.02 -2.96
N SER A 252 1.99 -10.53 -1.76
CA SER A 252 2.02 -11.32 -0.52
C SER A 252 1.10 -10.68 0.54
N HIS A 253 0.75 -11.45 1.57
CA HIS A 253 0.16 -10.97 2.83
C HIS A 253 1.10 -11.35 3.97
N TRP A 254 1.49 -10.37 4.78
CA TRP A 254 2.38 -10.57 5.94
C TRP A 254 1.76 -10.04 7.23
N ASP A 255 1.78 -10.86 8.27
CA ASP A 255 1.61 -10.42 9.66
C ASP A 255 2.99 -10.28 10.29
N VAL A 256 3.46 -9.04 10.44
CA VAL A 256 4.79 -8.69 10.94
C VAL A 256 4.69 -8.10 12.35
N PRO A 257 5.00 -8.86 13.42
CA PRO A 257 4.90 -8.35 14.78
C PRO A 257 6.08 -7.43 15.13
N VAL A 258 5.78 -6.17 15.45
CA VAL A 258 6.77 -5.16 15.86
C VAL A 258 6.71 -4.95 17.37
N GLN A 259 7.86 -5.00 18.04
CA GLN A 259 7.98 -4.86 19.49
C GLN A 259 8.19 -3.39 19.90
N VAL A 260 7.11 -2.74 20.33
CA VAL A 260 7.10 -1.34 20.75
C VAL A 260 7.08 -1.25 22.27
N GLY A 261 8.27 -1.17 22.87
CA GLY A 261 8.45 -1.31 24.32
C GLY A 261 8.08 -2.72 24.77
N ASN A 262 7.08 -2.85 25.65
CA ASN A 262 6.56 -4.15 26.09
C ASN A 262 5.29 -4.59 25.34
N THR A 263 4.93 -3.88 24.27
CA THR A 263 3.70 -4.10 23.52
C THR A 263 4.02 -4.52 22.10
N THR A 264 3.52 -5.67 21.68
CA THR A 264 3.54 -6.09 20.28
C THR A 264 2.43 -5.38 19.51
N VAL A 265 2.78 -4.77 18.38
CA VAL A 265 1.86 -4.23 17.38
C VAL A 265 2.10 -5.00 16.09
N HIS A 266 1.07 -5.68 15.60
CA HIS A 266 1.12 -6.42 14.35
C HIS A 266 0.96 -5.45 13.16
N VAL A 267 1.90 -5.46 12.23
CA VAL A 267 1.77 -4.77 10.95
C VAL A 267 1.26 -5.78 9.95
N LEU A 268 0.00 -5.63 9.54
CA LEU A 268 -0.64 -6.49 8.56
C LEU A 268 -0.45 -5.86 7.18
N ALA A 269 0.63 -6.27 6.50
CA ALA A 269 1.10 -5.71 5.25
C ALA A 269 0.57 -6.50 4.05
N ALA A 270 0.05 -5.80 3.04
CA ALA A 270 -0.35 -6.41 1.79
C ALA A 270 -0.19 -5.45 0.61
N HIS A 271 -0.26 -6.02 -0.59
CA HIS A 271 -0.36 -5.30 -1.86
C HIS A 271 -1.34 -6.04 -2.80
N PRO A 272 -2.67 -5.97 -2.55
CA PRO A 272 -3.65 -6.58 -3.43
C PRO A 272 -3.54 -6.14 -4.90
N THR A 273 -4.07 -6.98 -5.80
CA THR A 273 -4.05 -6.70 -7.23
C THR A 273 -4.90 -5.46 -7.55
N PRO A 274 -4.47 -4.59 -8.49
CA PRO A 274 -5.37 -3.58 -9.04
C PRO A 274 -6.62 -4.24 -9.61
N PRO A 275 -7.84 -3.70 -9.39
CA PRO A 275 -9.11 -4.32 -9.77
C PRO A 275 -9.47 -4.14 -11.26
N SER A 276 -8.49 -3.87 -12.11
CA SER A 276 -8.65 -3.48 -13.51
C SER A 276 -7.70 -4.27 -14.41
N PHE A 277 -7.60 -3.93 -15.69
CA PHE A 277 -6.70 -4.58 -16.67
C PHE A 277 -7.09 -6.02 -17.07
N ASP A 278 -8.38 -6.33 -17.03
CA ASP A 278 -8.97 -7.61 -17.39
C ASP A 278 -10.30 -7.43 -18.15
N GLY A 279 -10.96 -8.55 -18.50
CA GLY A 279 -12.20 -8.55 -19.25
C GLY A 279 -13.45 -8.62 -18.36
N PRO A 280 -14.63 -8.86 -18.97
CA PRO A 280 -15.91 -8.93 -18.27
C PRO A 280 -15.99 -10.03 -17.19
N GLU A 281 -15.06 -10.98 -17.17
CA GLU A 281 -14.91 -11.98 -16.12
C GLU A 281 -14.55 -11.37 -14.74
N ASP A 282 -13.93 -10.18 -14.73
CA ASP A 282 -13.54 -9.41 -13.55
C ASP A 282 -12.63 -10.22 -12.59
N ARG A 283 -11.59 -10.88 -13.14
CA ARG A 283 -10.62 -11.67 -12.37
C ARG A 283 -9.96 -10.83 -11.28
N ASN A 284 -9.51 -9.64 -11.66
CA ASN A 284 -8.74 -8.76 -10.83
C ASN A 284 -9.60 -8.08 -9.77
N GLY A 285 -10.79 -7.56 -10.11
CA GLY A 285 -11.68 -6.98 -9.10
C GLY A 285 -12.16 -8.03 -8.09
N ARG A 286 -12.44 -9.26 -8.55
CA ARG A 286 -12.82 -10.38 -7.68
C ARG A 286 -11.67 -10.86 -6.79
N ARG A 287 -10.46 -10.97 -7.32
CA ARG A 287 -9.27 -11.33 -6.53
C ARG A 287 -8.93 -10.26 -5.51
N ASN A 288 -8.96 -8.98 -5.91
CA ASN A 288 -8.78 -7.82 -5.03
C ASN A 288 -9.76 -7.86 -3.85
N HIS A 289 -11.04 -8.12 -4.12
CA HIS A 289 -12.08 -8.28 -3.09
C HIS A 289 -11.71 -9.34 -2.05
N ASP A 290 -11.28 -10.52 -2.51
CA ASP A 290 -10.95 -11.63 -1.60
C ASP A 290 -9.59 -11.42 -0.90
N GLU A 291 -8.61 -10.77 -1.54
CA GLU A 291 -7.37 -10.34 -0.90
C GLU A 291 -7.64 -9.35 0.25
N ILE A 292 -8.62 -8.46 0.10
CA ILE A 292 -9.08 -7.57 1.18
C ILE A 292 -9.83 -8.36 2.26
N ARG A 293 -10.77 -9.23 1.84
CA ARG A 293 -11.56 -10.07 2.74
C ARG A 293 -10.67 -10.90 3.66
N PHE A 294 -9.55 -11.42 3.14
CA PHE A 294 -8.59 -12.19 3.91
C PHE A 294 -8.22 -11.50 5.22
N TRP A 295 -7.90 -10.20 5.19
CA TRP A 295 -7.61 -9.48 6.43
C TRP A 295 -8.82 -9.25 7.31
N ALA A 296 -10.00 -8.97 6.75
CA ALA A 296 -11.22 -8.82 7.52
C ALA A 296 -11.57 -10.10 8.32
N ASP A 297 -11.39 -11.26 7.69
CA ASP A 297 -11.56 -12.58 8.30
C ASP A 297 -10.43 -12.87 9.31
N TYR A 298 -9.17 -12.63 8.95
CA TYR A 298 -7.98 -12.81 9.80
C TYR A 298 -8.07 -12.02 11.11
N VAL A 299 -8.54 -10.76 11.06
CA VAL A 299 -8.68 -9.94 12.26
C VAL A 299 -9.98 -10.19 13.01
N SER A 300 -10.93 -10.96 12.48
CA SER A 300 -12.21 -11.23 13.15
C SER A 300 -12.04 -12.10 14.40
N GLY A 301 -11.19 -13.13 14.36
CA GLY A 301 -11.09 -14.12 15.42
C GLY A 301 -12.21 -15.16 15.38
N GLY A 302 -11.88 -16.42 15.61
CA GLY A 302 -12.86 -17.51 15.80
C GLY A 302 -13.27 -18.16 14.48
N ARG A 303 -14.52 -18.63 14.35
CA ARG A 303 -14.93 -19.49 13.21
C ARG A 303 -14.75 -18.88 11.81
N THR A 304 -14.61 -17.55 11.72
CA THR A 304 -14.39 -16.85 10.45
C THR A 304 -12.96 -16.99 9.94
N ASP A 305 -12.00 -17.40 10.77
CA ASP A 305 -10.59 -17.55 10.38
C ASP A 305 -10.10 -19.02 10.40
N ASP A 306 -10.97 -19.98 10.70
CA ASP A 306 -10.64 -21.42 10.79
C ASP A 306 -10.03 -21.98 9.49
N TYR A 307 -10.30 -21.36 8.34
CA TYR A 307 -9.79 -21.79 7.04
C TYR A 307 -8.40 -21.23 6.71
N ILE A 308 -7.94 -20.21 7.45
CA ILE A 308 -6.68 -19.53 7.16
C ILE A 308 -5.52 -20.38 7.68
N TYR A 309 -4.55 -20.65 6.81
CA TYR A 309 -3.27 -21.26 7.14
C TYR A 309 -2.14 -20.41 6.56
N ASP A 310 -1.03 -20.29 7.29
CA ASP A 310 0.18 -19.62 6.78
C ASP A 310 1.13 -20.60 6.09
N ASP A 311 2.21 -20.08 5.52
CA ASP A 311 3.20 -20.85 4.77
C ASP A 311 3.96 -21.87 5.63
N GLU A 312 3.90 -21.77 6.96
CA GLU A 312 4.43 -22.75 7.92
C GLU A 312 3.36 -23.78 8.37
N GLY A 313 2.14 -23.67 7.85
CA GLY A 313 1.01 -24.54 8.19
C GLY A 313 0.33 -24.20 9.52
N ARG A 314 0.63 -23.06 10.14
CA ARG A 314 -0.08 -22.59 11.35
C ARG A 314 -1.44 -22.05 10.94
N THR A 315 -2.49 -22.50 11.62
CA THR A 315 -3.89 -22.18 11.30
C THR A 315 -4.49 -21.10 12.18
N GLY A 316 -5.56 -20.47 11.69
CA GLY A 316 -6.35 -19.48 12.42
C GLY A 316 -5.85 -18.05 12.27
N GLY A 317 -6.68 -17.11 12.75
CA GLY A 317 -6.46 -15.68 12.63
C GLY A 317 -5.73 -15.03 13.80
N LEU A 318 -5.78 -13.70 13.84
CA LEU A 318 -5.15 -12.90 14.87
C LEU A 318 -5.91 -13.00 16.20
N THR A 319 -5.19 -13.32 17.26
CA THR A 319 -5.77 -13.50 18.60
C THR A 319 -6.68 -12.33 19.03
N PRO A 320 -7.81 -12.61 19.70
CA PRO A 320 -8.68 -11.56 20.23
C PRO A 320 -7.92 -10.59 21.14
N GLY A 321 -8.10 -9.28 20.88
CA GLY A 321 -7.45 -8.23 21.67
C GLY A 321 -6.02 -7.89 21.24
N ALA A 322 -5.45 -8.60 20.25
CA ALA A 322 -4.23 -8.16 19.59
C ALA A 322 -4.36 -6.72 19.06
N ARG A 323 -3.24 -6.00 19.06
CA ARG A 323 -3.10 -4.66 18.50
C ARG A 323 -2.48 -4.79 17.14
N PHE A 324 -3.09 -4.18 16.14
CA PHE A 324 -2.62 -4.29 14.77
C PHE A 324 -2.86 -3.00 14.00
N VAL A 325 -2.13 -2.82 12.91
CA VAL A 325 -2.38 -1.82 11.90
C VAL A 325 -2.35 -2.53 10.55
N VAL A 326 -3.45 -2.45 9.81
CA VAL A 326 -3.50 -2.90 8.42
C VAL A 326 -2.87 -1.82 7.56
N THR A 327 -1.88 -2.18 6.73
CA THR A 327 -1.12 -1.24 5.91
C THR A 327 -0.96 -1.76 4.48
N GLY A 328 -1.07 -0.89 3.49
CA GLY A 328 -0.79 -1.24 2.10
C GLY A 328 -1.46 -0.31 1.11
N ASP A 329 -1.03 -0.43 -0.13
CA ASP A 329 -1.82 -0.09 -1.31
C ASP A 329 -2.82 -1.22 -1.57
N TYR A 330 -4.11 -0.93 -1.40
CA TYR A 330 -5.20 -1.88 -1.59
C TYR A 330 -5.85 -1.78 -2.97
N ASN A 331 -5.46 -0.80 -3.78
CA ASN A 331 -6.07 -0.52 -5.08
C ASN A 331 -7.60 -0.41 -5.08
N ALA A 332 -8.21 -0.13 -3.92
CA ALA A 332 -9.65 -0.19 -3.74
C ALA A 332 -10.19 1.10 -3.12
N ASP A 333 -10.88 1.88 -3.95
CA ASP A 333 -11.63 3.05 -3.50
C ASP A 333 -13.07 2.64 -3.12
N PRO A 334 -13.65 3.18 -2.03
CA PRO A 334 -14.99 2.82 -1.60
C PRO A 334 -16.12 3.26 -2.56
N LEU A 335 -15.88 4.22 -3.45
CA LEU A 335 -16.93 4.87 -4.24
C LEU A 335 -16.58 5.06 -5.73
N ASP A 336 -15.33 5.31 -6.09
CA ASP A 336 -14.97 5.86 -7.39
C ASP A 336 -14.05 4.96 -8.24
N GLY A 337 -13.56 3.86 -7.67
CA GLY A 337 -12.71 2.89 -8.35
C GLY A 337 -13.45 1.70 -8.95
N ASP A 338 -12.70 0.79 -9.58
CA ASP A 338 -13.23 -0.36 -10.32
C ASP A 338 -13.37 -1.64 -9.48
N SER A 339 -13.01 -1.62 -8.20
CA SER A 339 -13.19 -2.78 -7.30
C SER A 339 -14.65 -3.23 -7.24
N VAL A 340 -14.84 -4.53 -6.99
CA VAL A 340 -16.14 -5.09 -6.64
C VAL A 340 -16.79 -4.22 -5.54
N PRO A 341 -18.05 -3.78 -5.70
CA PRO A 341 -18.70 -2.89 -4.74
C PRO A 341 -18.63 -3.43 -3.31
N GLY A 342 -18.11 -2.61 -2.39
CA GLY A 342 -17.96 -2.98 -0.98
C GLY A 342 -16.67 -3.75 -0.66
N ALA A 343 -15.76 -3.96 -1.62
CA ALA A 343 -14.49 -4.65 -1.39
C ALA A 343 -13.73 -4.07 -0.19
N ILE A 344 -13.37 -2.78 -0.23
CA ILE A 344 -12.63 -2.14 0.87
C ILE A 344 -13.47 -1.89 2.13
N ASP A 345 -14.79 -1.78 1.99
CA ASP A 345 -15.71 -1.59 3.11
C ASP A 345 -15.66 -2.76 4.11
N GLN A 346 -15.27 -3.96 3.64
CA GLN A 346 -15.00 -5.11 4.50
C GLN A 346 -13.99 -4.80 5.62
N LEU A 347 -13.03 -3.90 5.37
CA LEU A 347 -12.09 -3.38 6.37
C LEU A 347 -12.58 -2.08 7.01
N LEU A 348 -13.10 -1.12 6.23
CA LEU A 348 -13.49 0.20 6.75
C LEU A 348 -14.63 0.12 7.77
N ASP A 349 -15.58 -0.78 7.57
CA ASP A 349 -16.71 -1.01 8.48
C ASP A 349 -16.43 -2.11 9.52
N HIS A 350 -15.26 -2.74 9.47
CA HIS A 350 -14.95 -3.87 10.33
C HIS A 350 -15.02 -3.51 11.83
N ARG A 351 -15.61 -4.40 12.62
CA ARG A 351 -15.87 -4.15 14.06
C ARG A 351 -14.60 -3.87 14.87
N ARG A 352 -13.44 -4.42 14.47
CA ARG A 352 -12.15 -4.24 15.15
C ARG A 352 -11.25 -3.19 14.50
N VAL A 353 -11.57 -2.69 13.31
CA VAL A 353 -10.73 -1.75 12.55
C VAL A 353 -11.25 -0.33 12.74
N ARG A 354 -10.35 0.66 12.75
CA ARG A 354 -10.68 2.08 12.79
C ARG A 354 -10.19 2.71 11.49
N ASP A 355 -11.11 3.22 10.68
CA ASP A 355 -10.77 4.17 9.61
C ASP A 355 -10.42 5.55 10.21
N PRO A 356 -9.17 6.04 10.06
CA PRO A 356 -8.77 7.35 10.55
C PRO A 356 -9.13 8.50 9.59
N ARG A 357 -9.56 8.20 8.36
CA ARG A 357 -9.94 9.17 7.31
C ARG A 357 -8.89 10.29 7.14
N PRO A 358 -7.63 9.94 6.80
CA PRO A 358 -6.59 10.92 6.58
C PRO A 358 -7.00 11.85 5.43
N THR A 359 -6.54 13.11 5.49
CA THR A 359 -6.82 14.11 4.46
C THR A 359 -5.58 14.92 4.10
N SER A 360 -5.58 15.55 2.92
CA SER A 360 -4.58 16.55 2.53
C SER A 360 -5.18 17.72 1.75
N GLY A 361 -4.50 18.87 1.78
CA GLY A 361 -4.85 20.02 0.94
C GLY A 361 -4.49 19.81 -0.53
N GLY A 362 -3.35 19.15 -0.80
CA GLY A 362 -2.89 18.88 -2.16
C GLY A 362 -3.84 17.96 -2.95
N ALA A 363 -4.49 16.99 -2.31
CA ALA A 363 -5.50 16.16 -2.98
C ALA A 363 -6.70 16.99 -3.47
N ILE A 364 -7.17 17.93 -2.65
CA ILE A 364 -8.26 18.85 -3.02
C ILE A 364 -7.84 19.74 -4.19
N GLU A 365 -6.63 20.30 -4.12
CA GLU A 365 -6.07 21.15 -5.18
C GLU A 365 -5.91 20.38 -6.50
N ALA A 366 -5.36 19.17 -6.44
CA ALA A 366 -5.18 18.28 -7.58
C ALA A 366 -6.53 18.00 -8.26
N ALA A 367 -7.50 17.44 -7.53
CA ALA A 367 -8.83 17.13 -8.06
C ALA A 367 -9.52 18.37 -8.68
N ALA A 368 -9.38 19.55 -8.06
CA ALA A 368 -9.98 20.79 -8.55
C ALA A 368 -9.30 21.36 -9.81
N THR A 369 -7.98 21.20 -9.93
CA THR A 369 -7.19 21.76 -11.03
C THR A 369 -7.19 20.85 -12.25
N GLN A 370 -7.02 19.55 -12.04
CA GLN A 370 -6.98 18.50 -13.05
C GLN A 370 -8.35 18.25 -13.71
N ARG A 371 -9.42 18.28 -12.91
CA ARG A 371 -10.80 18.02 -13.37
C ARG A 371 -10.92 16.61 -13.98
N GLY A 372 -11.44 16.47 -15.19
CA GLY A 372 -11.67 15.15 -15.80
C GLY A 372 -12.67 14.31 -15.00
N LEU A 373 -12.32 13.05 -14.76
CA LEU A 373 -13.14 12.13 -13.96
C LEU A 373 -13.32 12.57 -12.50
N ASN A 374 -12.38 13.34 -11.94
CA ASN A 374 -12.49 13.90 -10.59
C ASN A 374 -13.77 14.74 -10.40
N VAL A 375 -14.34 15.30 -11.47
CA VAL A 375 -15.61 16.06 -11.42
C VAL A 375 -16.82 15.15 -11.18
N ALA A 376 -16.73 13.90 -11.62
CA ALA A 376 -17.79 12.90 -11.48
C ALA A 376 -17.64 12.04 -10.21
N HIS A 377 -16.48 12.09 -9.55
CA HIS A 377 -16.21 11.35 -8.31
C HIS A 377 -17.17 11.76 -7.19
N ARG A 378 -17.57 10.77 -6.39
CA ARG A 378 -18.53 10.87 -5.29
C ARG A 378 -17.83 10.96 -3.94
N GLY A 379 -16.61 10.45 -3.86
CA GLY A 379 -15.70 10.52 -2.73
C GLY A 379 -15.38 11.96 -2.34
N ASP A 380 -14.90 12.10 -1.11
CA ASP A 380 -14.38 13.36 -0.60
C ASP A 380 -12.94 13.49 -1.10
N PRO A 381 -12.62 14.38 -2.07
CA PRO A 381 -11.31 14.42 -2.70
C PRO A 381 -10.19 14.77 -1.71
N ALA A 382 -10.53 15.32 -0.54
CA ALA A 382 -9.56 15.51 0.53
C ALA A 382 -8.90 14.19 0.98
N ARG A 383 -9.55 13.04 0.73
CA ARG A 383 -9.12 11.70 1.17
C ARG A 383 -8.39 10.91 0.11
N ASP A 384 -8.23 11.46 -1.09
CA ASP A 384 -7.51 10.77 -2.15
C ASP A 384 -6.05 10.57 -1.73
N THR A 385 -5.51 9.40 -2.08
CA THR A 385 -4.15 8.98 -1.75
C THR A 385 -3.32 8.68 -2.98
N ALA A 386 -3.95 8.66 -4.16
CA ALA A 386 -3.27 8.50 -5.43
C ALA A 386 -3.86 9.44 -6.49
N ASP A 387 -3.02 9.80 -7.45
CA ASP A 387 -3.29 10.65 -8.60
C ASP A 387 -2.99 9.84 -9.87
N PHE A 388 -4.02 9.14 -10.36
CA PHE A 388 -3.95 8.42 -11.62
C PHE A 388 -4.44 9.34 -12.75
N ASP A 389 -3.87 9.20 -13.95
CA ASP A 389 -4.23 10.00 -15.13
C ASP A 389 -5.74 10.32 -15.20
N ASP A 390 -6.07 11.61 -15.35
CA ASP A 390 -7.44 12.14 -15.29
C ASP A 390 -8.38 11.61 -16.38
N THR A 391 -7.85 10.86 -17.34
CA THR A 391 -8.64 10.15 -18.36
C THR A 391 -9.30 8.88 -17.82
N ALA A 392 -8.63 8.13 -16.93
CA ALA A 392 -9.13 6.95 -16.20
C ALA A 392 -8.06 6.46 -15.20
N PRO A 393 -8.35 6.29 -13.90
CA PRO A 393 -9.58 6.61 -13.17
C PRO A 393 -9.62 8.03 -12.54
N GLY A 394 -8.57 8.85 -12.64
CA GLY A 394 -8.46 10.07 -11.83
C GLY A 394 -7.96 9.77 -10.40
N ASN A 395 -8.20 10.70 -9.47
CA ASN A 395 -7.71 10.59 -8.10
C ASN A 395 -8.60 9.66 -7.27
N LEU A 396 -7.97 8.78 -6.50
CA LEU A 396 -8.64 7.76 -5.70
C LEU A 396 -8.03 7.62 -4.30
N ARG A 397 -8.81 7.07 -3.36
CA ARG A 397 -8.34 6.61 -2.07
C ARG A 397 -8.04 5.10 -2.13
N VAL A 398 -6.78 4.74 -2.33
CA VAL A 398 -6.35 3.34 -2.49
C VAL A 398 -5.31 2.88 -1.47
N ASP A 399 -4.67 3.81 -0.76
CA ASP A 399 -3.64 3.54 0.25
C ASP A 399 -4.23 3.65 1.66
N TYR A 400 -3.98 2.64 2.49
CA TYR A 400 -4.64 2.51 3.78
C TYR A 400 -3.66 2.24 4.93
N VAL A 401 -3.88 2.95 6.04
CA VAL A 401 -3.30 2.66 7.35
C VAL A 401 -4.44 2.58 8.36
N LEU A 402 -4.88 1.38 8.68
CA LEU A 402 -6.10 1.13 9.46
C LEU A 402 -5.76 0.46 10.79
N PRO A 403 -5.61 1.24 11.88
CA PRO A 403 -5.32 0.68 13.19
C PRO A 403 -6.53 -0.06 13.79
N SER A 404 -6.25 -1.01 14.68
CA SER A 404 -7.26 -1.66 15.49
C SER A 404 -7.90 -0.68 16.48
N LYS A 405 -9.19 -0.84 16.81
CA LYS A 405 -9.93 0.09 17.70
C LYS A 405 -9.38 0.22 19.13
N ASN A 406 -8.55 -0.73 19.56
CA ASN A 406 -7.83 -0.70 20.85
C ASN A 406 -6.49 0.05 20.79
N LEU A 407 -6.13 0.61 19.63
CA LEU A 407 -5.09 1.63 19.46
C LEU A 407 -5.76 3.00 19.30
N GLN A 408 -5.44 3.95 20.18
CA GLN A 408 -6.05 5.28 20.13
C GLN A 408 -5.36 6.15 19.08
N VAL A 409 -6.09 6.53 18.03
CA VAL A 409 -5.61 7.47 17.01
C VAL A 409 -5.37 8.85 17.64
N ARG A 410 -4.22 9.45 17.31
CA ARG A 410 -3.77 10.78 17.73
C ARG A 410 -3.72 11.78 16.58
N GLY A 411 -3.44 11.29 15.37
CA GLY A 411 -3.36 12.06 14.14
C GLY A 411 -3.33 11.12 12.96
N ALA A 412 -3.65 11.61 11.78
CA ALA A 412 -3.52 10.91 10.52
C ALA A 412 -3.41 11.93 9.40
N GLY A 413 -2.77 11.56 8.29
CA GLY A 413 -2.60 12.46 7.16
C GLY A 413 -2.12 11.74 5.91
N VAL A 414 -2.20 12.46 4.80
CA VAL A 414 -1.61 12.08 3.51
C VAL A 414 -0.52 13.11 3.22
N PHE A 415 0.69 12.67 2.87
CA PHE A 415 1.74 13.57 2.41
C PHE A 415 1.42 13.99 0.97
N TRP A 416 0.62 15.05 0.85
CA TRP A 416 0.30 15.71 -0.41
C TRP A 416 0.11 17.21 -0.12
N PRO A 417 1.21 17.95 0.02
CA PRO A 417 1.17 19.39 0.25
C PRO A 417 0.58 20.13 -0.97
N MET A 418 -0.03 21.29 -0.74
CA MET A 418 -0.46 22.18 -1.83
C MET A 418 0.75 22.74 -2.59
N ALA A 419 0.55 23.21 -3.82
CA ALA A 419 1.62 23.68 -4.71
C ALA A 419 2.46 24.86 -4.15
N ASP A 420 1.94 25.60 -3.18
CA ASP A 420 2.65 26.69 -2.48
C ASP A 420 3.25 26.29 -1.12
N GLU A 421 3.06 25.04 -0.70
CA GLU A 421 3.59 24.49 0.55
C GLU A 421 4.94 23.77 0.32
N PRO A 422 5.85 23.79 1.32
CA PRO A 422 7.11 23.04 1.26
C PRO A 422 6.88 21.54 1.04
N GLY A 423 7.69 20.93 0.17
CA GLY A 423 7.62 19.51 -0.15
C GLY A 423 6.69 19.19 -1.33
N SER A 424 5.99 20.17 -1.90
CA SER A 424 5.16 20.00 -3.10
C SER A 424 5.97 19.65 -4.34
N GLU A 425 7.26 19.99 -4.38
CA GLU A 425 8.19 19.53 -5.41
C GLU A 425 8.43 18.02 -5.39
N LEU A 426 8.12 17.34 -4.26
CA LEU A 426 8.32 15.89 -4.11
C LEU A 426 7.15 15.11 -4.68
N THR A 427 5.92 15.61 -4.54
CA THR A 427 4.70 15.00 -5.08
C THR A 427 4.36 15.54 -6.47
N GLY A 428 4.65 16.81 -6.75
CA GLY A 428 4.45 17.46 -8.04
C GLY A 428 3.01 17.40 -8.59
N GLN A 429 2.90 17.56 -9.89
CA GLN A 429 1.69 17.25 -10.68
C GLN A 429 1.97 16.01 -11.54
N PHE A 430 0.92 15.33 -11.99
CA PHE A 430 1.06 14.16 -12.86
C PHE A 430 1.84 14.47 -14.17
N PRO A 431 2.83 13.63 -14.57
CA PRO A 431 3.39 12.49 -13.84
C PRO A 431 4.27 12.94 -12.66
N SER A 432 4.06 12.32 -11.49
CA SER A 432 4.70 12.70 -10.23
C SER A 432 6.21 12.38 -10.18
N PRO A 433 7.05 13.23 -9.54
CA PRO A 433 8.47 12.94 -9.32
C PRO A 433 8.77 11.72 -8.44
N SER A 434 7.89 11.38 -7.50
CA SER A 434 8.09 10.25 -6.57
C SER A 434 7.30 9.00 -6.97
N SER A 435 5.98 9.14 -7.08
CA SER A 435 5.01 8.07 -7.32
C SER A 435 3.66 8.72 -7.60
N ASP A 436 2.80 8.11 -8.39
CA ASP A 436 1.37 8.46 -8.50
C ASP A 436 0.62 8.28 -7.16
N HIS A 437 1.13 7.45 -6.24
CA HIS A 437 0.64 7.32 -4.88
C HIS A 437 1.23 8.38 -3.92
N ARG A 438 0.63 8.48 -2.73
CA ARG A 438 1.04 9.39 -1.65
C ARG A 438 1.23 8.61 -0.36
N LEU A 439 2.26 8.99 0.41
CA LEU A 439 2.48 8.40 1.72
C LEU A 439 1.30 8.71 2.65
N VAL A 440 0.68 7.67 3.19
CA VAL A 440 -0.41 7.76 4.19
C VAL A 440 0.13 7.36 5.55
N TRP A 441 -0.20 8.12 6.60
CA TRP A 441 0.28 7.84 7.95
C TRP A 441 -0.78 8.01 9.02
N VAL A 442 -0.59 7.30 10.13
CA VAL A 442 -1.41 7.40 11.35
C VAL A 442 -0.52 7.38 12.57
N ASP A 443 -0.79 8.29 13.49
CA ASP A 443 -0.24 8.30 14.84
C ASP A 443 -1.19 7.56 15.77
N VAL A 444 -0.68 6.53 16.45
CA VAL A 444 -1.43 5.76 17.45
C VAL A 444 -0.72 5.76 18.79
N ARG A 445 -1.50 5.84 19.86
CA ARG A 445 -0.98 5.65 21.21
C ARG A 445 -0.75 4.17 21.49
N VAL A 446 0.48 3.82 21.86
CA VAL A 446 0.85 2.46 22.27
C VAL A 446 1.05 2.42 23.79
N PRO A 447 0.29 1.59 24.53
CA PRO A 447 0.49 1.44 25.97
C PRO A 447 1.93 0.99 26.30
N GLY A 448 2.56 1.65 27.27
CA GLY A 448 3.90 1.27 27.76
C GLY A 448 5.08 1.90 27.02
N LEU A 449 4.86 2.61 25.92
CA LEU A 449 5.86 3.49 25.31
C LEU A 449 5.98 4.76 26.19
N ARG A 450 7.18 5.07 26.69
CA ARG A 450 7.44 6.15 27.67
C ARG A 450 8.53 7.11 27.21
#